data_AF-A0A1T4RGY2-F1
#
_entry.id   AF-A0A1T4RGY2-F1
#
_cell.length_a   1.000
_cell.length_b   1.000
_cell.length_c   1.000
_cell.angle_alpha   90.00
_cell.angle_beta   90.00
_cell.angle_gamma   90.00
#
_symmetry.space_group_name_H-M   'P 1'
#
loop_
_entity.id
_entity.type
_entity.pdbx_description
1 polymer ?
#
loop_
_entity_poly.entity_id
_entity_poly.type
_entity_poly.pdbx_seq_one_letter_code
_entity_poly.pdbx_strand_id
1 'polypeptide(L)'
;MIHDFEYGVDSRYKNKKERESDSVALMQARLERMKAIPREQIIRAKLLQLKLKMEAYLKEPVYDNNNHFTDFLEMYIDAIYPQRSKFAEDINVTPVFLSQIINNHREPKEEFILKLMIHSEKMFKNVCEFHKKTWYQVYYQEKISDTMSSQEQWRPGIEKQVKISELSEM
;
A
#
# COMPACT_ATOMS: atom_id res chain seq x y z
N MET A 1 14.23 20.97 13.96
CA MET A 1 13.22 21.96 14.38
C MET A 1 11.86 21.35 14.06
N ILE A 2 11.19 20.75 15.05
CA ILE A 2 9.93 20.02 14.85
C ILE A 2 8.84 21.07 14.64
N HIS A 3 8.29 21.16 13.43
CA HIS A 3 7.12 22.00 13.17
C HIS A 3 5.93 21.40 13.90
N ASP A 4 5.52 22.10 14.95
CA ASP A 4 4.34 21.84 15.76
C ASP A 4 3.11 22.12 14.89
N PHE A 5 2.63 21.10 14.14
CA PHE A 5 1.37 21.17 13.41
C PHE A 5 0.24 21.19 14.44
N GLU A 6 -0.10 22.39 14.88
CA GLU A 6 -1.15 22.64 15.85
C GLU A 6 -2.50 22.10 15.35
N TYR A 7 -3.10 21.23 16.14
CA TYR A 7 -4.22 20.34 15.79
C TYR A 7 -5.57 21.05 15.53
N GLY A 8 -5.65 22.03 14.63
CA GLY A 8 -6.92 22.64 14.21
C GLY A 8 -7.63 23.43 15.33
N VAL A 9 -6.87 23.93 16.30
CA VAL A 9 -7.29 24.95 17.28
C VAL A 9 -7.13 26.35 16.68
N ASP A 10 -7.96 27.31 17.09
CA ASP A 10 -7.90 28.69 16.59
C ASP A 10 -6.55 29.34 16.90
N SER A 11 -5.81 29.80 15.88
CA SER A 11 -4.50 30.43 16.07
C SER A 11 -4.56 31.77 16.81
N ARG A 12 -5.76 32.32 17.05
CA ARG A 12 -5.97 33.63 17.67
C ARG A 12 -6.05 33.60 19.20
N TYR A 13 -5.86 32.46 19.86
CA TYR A 13 -5.84 32.42 21.33
C TYR A 13 -4.75 33.34 21.89
N LYS A 14 -5.15 34.25 22.78
CA LYS A 14 -4.24 35.14 23.52
C LYS A 14 -3.65 34.46 24.76
N ASN A 15 -4.29 33.39 25.25
CA ASN A 15 -3.91 32.67 26.47
C ASN A 15 -3.61 31.20 26.16
N LYS A 16 -2.42 30.73 26.58
CA LYS A 16 -1.99 29.34 26.43
C LYS A 16 -2.92 28.33 27.11
N LYS A 17 -3.48 28.68 28.28
CA LYS A 17 -4.36 27.78 29.05
C LYS A 17 -5.69 27.52 28.35
N GLU A 18 -6.22 28.51 27.65
CA GLU A 18 -7.46 28.41 26.88
C GLU A 18 -7.25 27.52 25.64
N ARG A 19 -6.15 27.75 24.91
CA ARG A 19 -5.70 26.90 23.80
C ARG A 19 -5.52 25.44 24.20
N GLU A 20 -4.88 25.18 25.35
CA GLU A 20 -4.71 23.81 25.87
C GLU A 20 -6.04 23.16 26.21
N SER A 21 -6.94 23.87 26.91
CA SER A 21 -8.28 23.37 27.22
C SER A 21 -9.08 23.01 25.95
N ASP A 22 -9.05 23.88 24.94
CA ASP A 22 -9.77 23.67 23.69
C ASP A 22 -9.15 22.54 22.85
N SER A 23 -7.83 22.39 22.87
CA SER A 23 -7.16 21.24 22.24
C SER A 23 -7.58 19.91 22.87
N VAL A 24 -7.70 19.85 24.20
CA VAL A 24 -8.17 18.67 24.93
C VAL A 24 -9.63 18.40 24.58
N ALA A 25 -10.49 19.43 24.58
CA ALA A 25 -11.90 19.29 24.23
C ALA A 25 -12.09 18.81 22.78
N LEU A 26 -11.32 19.34 21.84
CA LEU A 26 -11.33 18.89 20.43
C LEU A 26 -10.84 17.44 20.30
N MET A 27 -9.76 17.07 20.99
CA MET A 27 -9.26 15.69 20.99
C MET A 27 -10.31 14.73 21.56
N GLN A 28 -10.95 15.09 22.66
CA GLN A 28 -12.00 14.29 23.28
C GLN A 28 -13.22 14.16 22.36
N ALA A 29 -13.66 15.25 21.73
CA ALA A 29 -14.74 15.21 20.74
C ALA A 29 -14.40 14.38 19.50
N ARG A 30 -13.11 14.31 19.09
CA ARG A 30 -12.64 13.41 18.02
C ARG A 30 -12.67 11.96 18.47
N LEU A 31 -12.21 11.65 19.68
CA LEU A 31 -12.22 10.30 20.24
C LEU A 31 -13.65 9.74 20.35
N GLU A 32 -14.59 10.54 20.87
CA GLU A 32 -15.99 10.14 20.96
C GLU A 32 -16.61 9.92 19.58
N ARG A 33 -16.28 10.77 18.60
CA ARG A 33 -16.68 10.53 17.20
C ARG A 33 -16.10 9.24 16.65
N MET A 34 -14.81 8.98 16.85
CA MET A 34 -14.15 7.76 16.38
C MET A 34 -14.75 6.49 16.97
N LYS A 35 -15.12 6.49 18.26
CA LYS A 35 -15.82 5.37 18.91
C LYS A 35 -17.18 5.09 18.28
N ALA A 36 -17.86 6.11 17.76
CA ALA A 36 -19.17 5.99 17.15
C ALA A 36 -19.14 5.59 15.66
N ILE A 37 -17.96 5.48 15.02
CA ILE A 37 -17.85 5.12 13.60
C ILE A 37 -18.08 3.60 13.44
N PRO A 38 -19.05 3.17 12.62
CA PRO A 38 -19.24 1.76 12.30
C PRO A 38 -18.01 1.16 11.63
N ARG A 39 -17.64 -0.06 12.01
CA ARG A 39 -16.49 -0.79 11.44
C ARG A 39 -16.51 -0.81 9.91
N GLU A 40 -17.68 -0.99 9.30
CA GLU A 40 -17.83 -1.00 7.83
C GLU A 40 -17.39 0.32 7.18
N GLN A 41 -17.67 1.46 7.80
CA GLN A 41 -17.21 2.76 7.28
C GLN A 41 -15.68 2.88 7.36
N ILE A 42 -15.08 2.37 8.44
CA ILE A 42 -13.62 2.32 8.59
C ILE A 42 -13.01 1.43 7.49
N ILE A 43 -13.56 0.24 7.25
CA ILE A 43 -13.10 -0.66 6.19
C ILE A 43 -13.19 0.03 4.83
N ARG A 44 -14.34 0.64 4.51
CA ARG A 44 -14.54 1.37 3.24
C ARG A 44 -13.51 2.48 3.04
N ALA A 45 -13.28 3.30 4.06
CA ALA A 45 -12.30 4.39 4.00
C ALA A 45 -10.87 3.86 3.78
N LYS A 46 -10.48 2.79 4.49
CA LYS A 46 -9.17 2.16 4.33
C LYS A 46 -8.98 1.55 2.94
N LEU A 47 -10.00 0.88 2.41
CA LEU A 47 -9.96 0.29 1.06
C LEU A 47 -9.88 1.37 -0.02
N LEU A 48 -10.62 2.48 0.13
CA LEU A 48 -10.51 3.61 -0.78
C LEU A 48 -9.11 4.25 -0.72
N GLN A 49 -8.56 4.42 0.48
CA GLN A 49 -7.18 4.90 0.66
C GLN A 49 -6.17 3.98 -0.01
N LEU A 50 -6.31 2.66 0.17
CA LEU A 50 -5.46 1.68 -0.48
C LEU A 50 -5.50 1.81 -2.00
N LYS A 51 -6.72 1.87 -2.59
CA LYS A 51 -6.89 2.04 -4.03
C LYS A 51 -6.14 3.27 -4.53
N LEU A 52 -6.35 4.42 -3.89
CA LEU A 52 -5.71 5.68 -4.29
C LEU A 52 -4.18 5.61 -4.22
N LYS A 53 -3.63 4.95 -3.19
CA LYS A 53 -2.19 4.73 -3.08
C LYS A 53 -1.65 3.82 -4.19
N MET A 54 -2.35 2.73 -4.50
CA MET A 54 -1.96 1.84 -5.60
C MET A 54 -2.02 2.57 -6.95
N GLU A 55 -3.05 3.38 -7.20
CA GLU A 55 -3.17 4.17 -8.42
C GLU A 55 -2.06 5.22 -8.54
N ALA A 56 -1.72 5.91 -7.45
CA ALA A 56 -0.61 6.85 -7.42
C ALA A 56 0.73 6.16 -7.73
N TYR A 57 1.00 5.02 -7.09
CA TYR A 57 2.20 4.22 -7.35
C TYR A 57 2.29 3.73 -8.80
N LEU A 58 1.18 3.27 -9.38
CA LEU A 58 1.16 2.81 -10.77
C LEU A 58 1.34 3.95 -11.79
N LYS A 59 0.91 5.17 -11.44
CA LYS A 59 1.03 6.34 -12.31
C LYS A 59 2.46 6.90 -12.30
N GLU A 60 3.05 7.00 -11.11
CA GLU A 60 4.38 7.57 -10.89
C GLU A 60 5.19 6.61 -10.00
N PRO A 61 5.74 5.52 -10.58
CA PRO A 61 6.48 4.53 -9.82
C PRO A 61 7.75 5.13 -9.24
N VAL A 62 8.03 4.82 -7.97
CA VAL A 62 9.28 5.18 -7.30
C VAL A 62 10.21 3.97 -7.37
N TYR A 63 11.40 4.16 -7.92
CA TYR A 63 12.46 3.16 -7.95
C TYR A 63 13.23 3.19 -6.63
N ASP A 64 12.59 2.77 -5.54
CA ASP A 64 13.24 2.53 -4.26
C ASP A 64 13.43 1.02 -4.00
N ASN A 65 14.07 0.67 -2.89
CA ASN A 65 14.28 -0.73 -2.48
C ASN A 65 13.14 -1.25 -1.59
N ASN A 66 11.99 -0.58 -1.56
CA ASN A 66 10.86 -0.97 -0.72
C ASN A 66 9.93 -1.88 -1.50
N ASN A 67 9.42 -2.94 -0.86
CA ASN A 67 8.46 -3.83 -1.50
C ASN A 67 7.03 -3.29 -1.38
N HIS A 68 6.65 -2.44 -2.34
CA HIS A 68 5.34 -1.79 -2.37
C HIS A 68 4.21 -2.81 -2.49
N PHE A 69 4.44 -3.93 -3.20
CA PHE A 69 3.45 -4.99 -3.29
C PHE A 69 3.09 -5.56 -1.91
N THR A 70 4.09 -5.89 -1.09
CA THR A 70 3.82 -6.40 0.27
C THR A 70 3.20 -5.35 1.16
N ASP A 71 3.59 -4.09 1.04
CA ASP A 71 3.00 -2.99 1.82
C ASP A 71 1.51 -2.83 1.50
N PHE A 72 1.14 -2.87 0.21
CA PHE A 72 -0.25 -2.86 -0.22
C PHE A 72 -1.02 -4.10 0.26
N LEU A 73 -0.39 -5.27 0.20
CA LEU A 73 -0.99 -6.52 0.70
C LEU A 73 -1.28 -6.45 2.20
N GLU A 74 -0.34 -5.97 3.00
CA GLU A 74 -0.54 -5.77 4.44
C GLU A 74 -1.67 -4.76 4.71
N MET A 75 -1.63 -3.61 4.05
CA MET A 75 -2.68 -2.59 4.17
C MET A 75 -4.07 -3.15 3.81
N TYR A 76 -4.15 -3.99 2.77
CA TYR A 76 -5.39 -4.65 2.37
C TYR A 76 -5.91 -5.60 3.44
N ILE A 77 -5.05 -6.50 3.93
CA ILE A 77 -5.43 -7.51 4.90
C ILE A 77 -5.83 -6.86 6.22
N ASP A 78 -5.02 -5.92 6.73
CA ASP A 78 -5.22 -5.26 8.02
C ASP A 78 -6.38 -4.23 7.97
N ALA A 79 -6.84 -3.86 6.77
CA ALA A 79 -8.07 -3.12 6.60
C ALA A 79 -9.31 -3.98 6.89
N ILE A 80 -9.31 -5.24 6.46
CA ILE A 80 -10.50 -6.11 6.45
C ILE A 80 -10.52 -7.03 7.67
N TYR A 81 -9.37 -7.64 7.99
CA TYR A 81 -9.28 -8.73 8.95
C TYR A 81 -8.59 -8.29 10.25
N PRO A 82 -9.12 -8.72 11.40
CA PRO A 82 -8.42 -8.55 12.67
C PRO A 82 -7.23 -9.51 12.82
N GLN A 83 -7.20 -10.60 12.05
CA GLN A 83 -6.18 -11.64 12.10
C GLN A 83 -5.86 -12.12 10.68
N ARG A 84 -4.58 -12.08 10.29
CA ARG A 84 -4.10 -12.45 8.95
C ARG A 84 -4.36 -13.94 8.61
N SER A 85 -4.49 -14.81 9.62
CA SER A 85 -4.87 -16.22 9.43
C SER A 85 -6.24 -16.41 8.80
N LYS A 86 -7.21 -15.52 9.11
CA LYS A 86 -8.56 -15.56 8.51
C LYS A 86 -8.52 -15.21 7.03
N PHE A 87 -7.69 -14.24 6.65
CA PHE A 87 -7.47 -13.96 5.24
C PHE A 87 -6.86 -15.17 4.52
N ALA A 88 -5.84 -15.80 5.12
CA ALA A 88 -5.22 -17.01 4.55
C ALA A 88 -6.26 -18.12 4.29
N GLU A 89 -7.18 -18.33 5.22
CA GLU A 89 -8.31 -19.26 5.08
C GLU A 89 -9.23 -18.85 3.92
N ASP A 90 -9.67 -17.59 3.86
CA ASP A 90 -10.60 -17.08 2.83
C ASP A 90 -10.06 -17.20 1.40
N ILE A 91 -8.74 -17.05 1.21
CA ILE A 91 -8.09 -17.24 -0.09
C ILE A 91 -7.48 -18.64 -0.28
N ASN A 92 -7.76 -19.57 0.64
CA ASN A 92 -7.32 -20.95 0.61
C ASN A 92 -5.80 -21.10 0.43
N VAL A 93 -5.04 -20.53 1.37
CA VAL A 93 -3.59 -20.68 1.52
C VAL A 93 -3.21 -20.91 2.98
N THR A 94 -2.02 -21.44 3.25
CA THR A 94 -1.58 -21.64 4.64
C THR A 94 -1.12 -20.32 5.27
N PRO A 95 -1.35 -20.10 6.58
CA PRO A 95 -0.84 -18.91 7.29
C PRO A 95 0.68 -18.76 7.20
N VAL A 96 1.42 -19.89 7.17
CA VAL A 96 2.88 -19.91 6.99
C VAL A 96 3.26 -19.37 5.62
N PHE A 97 2.60 -19.81 4.55
CA PHE A 97 2.85 -19.31 3.20
C PHE A 97 2.56 -17.81 3.09
N LEU A 98 1.43 -17.35 3.66
CA LEU A 98 1.10 -15.93 3.69
C LEU A 98 2.16 -15.12 4.43
N SER A 99 2.61 -15.60 5.60
CA SER A 99 3.66 -14.94 6.38
C SER A 99 4.98 -14.84 5.60
N GLN A 100 5.35 -15.88 4.86
CA GLN A 100 6.56 -15.85 4.03
C GLN A 100 6.48 -14.82 2.90
N ILE A 101 5.30 -14.65 2.29
CA ILE A 101 5.09 -13.61 1.26
C ILE A 101 5.19 -12.23 1.89
N ILE A 102 4.44 -11.98 2.96
CA ILE A 102 4.39 -10.67 3.61
C ILE A 102 5.78 -10.22 4.09
N ASN A 103 6.58 -11.14 4.63
CA ASN A 103 7.92 -10.83 5.13
C ASN A 103 9.01 -10.90 4.04
N ASN A 104 8.64 -10.92 2.75
CA ASN A 104 9.58 -10.96 1.63
C ASN A 104 10.56 -12.16 1.65
N HIS A 105 10.21 -13.22 2.37
CA HIS A 105 10.98 -14.48 2.39
C HIS A 105 10.64 -15.38 1.21
N ARG A 106 9.53 -15.11 0.51
CA ARG A 106 9.07 -15.90 -0.62
C ARG A 106 8.27 -15.05 -1.60
N GLU A 107 8.58 -15.21 -2.88
CA GLU A 107 7.78 -14.61 -3.95
C GLU A 107 6.35 -15.21 -3.99
N PRO A 108 5.32 -14.37 -4.21
CA PRO A 108 3.96 -14.85 -4.41
C PRO A 108 3.88 -15.65 -5.71
N LYS A 109 3.27 -16.84 -5.65
CA LYS A 109 2.95 -17.61 -6.86
C LYS A 109 1.84 -16.90 -7.64
N GLU A 110 1.81 -17.10 -8.94
CA GLU A 110 0.74 -16.54 -9.80
C GLU A 110 -0.66 -16.88 -9.28
N GLU A 111 -0.90 -18.13 -8.88
CA GLU A 111 -2.16 -18.56 -8.28
C GLU A 111 -2.58 -17.71 -7.06
N PHE A 112 -1.63 -17.29 -6.22
CA PHE A 112 -1.91 -16.42 -5.07
C PHE A 112 -2.38 -15.03 -5.53
N ILE A 113 -1.73 -14.46 -6.54
CA ILE A 113 -2.09 -13.14 -7.08
C ILE A 113 -3.48 -13.20 -7.71
N LEU A 114 -3.81 -14.27 -8.44
CA LEU A 114 -5.14 -14.49 -9.01
C LEU A 114 -6.23 -14.61 -7.92
N LYS A 115 -5.95 -15.36 -6.85
CA LYS A 115 -6.83 -15.45 -5.68
C LYS A 115 -7.04 -14.08 -5.03
N LEU A 116 -5.98 -13.30 -4.86
CA LEU A 116 -6.03 -11.94 -4.33
C LEU A 116 -6.86 -11.00 -5.22
N MET A 117 -6.71 -11.08 -6.54
CA MET A 117 -7.50 -10.31 -7.51
C MET A 117 -9.00 -10.61 -7.34
N ILE A 118 -9.39 -11.88 -7.37
CA ILE A 118 -10.80 -12.30 -7.21
C ILE A 118 -11.36 -11.87 -5.85
N HIS A 119 -10.58 -12.08 -4.79
CA HIS A 119 -10.97 -11.69 -3.44
C HIS A 119 -11.18 -10.18 -3.33
N SER A 120 -10.25 -9.38 -3.86
CA SER A 120 -10.36 -7.92 -3.86
C SER A 120 -11.53 -7.42 -4.69
N GLU A 121 -11.80 -7.98 -5.87
CA GLU A 121 -12.96 -7.61 -6.69
C GLU A 121 -14.27 -7.76 -5.90
N LYS A 122 -14.42 -8.87 -5.16
CA LYS A 122 -15.58 -9.09 -4.28
C LYS A 122 -15.66 -8.08 -3.15
N MET A 123 -14.53 -7.76 -2.51
CA MET A 123 -14.48 -6.82 -1.40
C MET A 123 -14.75 -5.37 -1.82
N PHE A 124 -14.27 -4.97 -3.01
CA PHE A 124 -14.43 -3.61 -3.52
C PHE A 124 -15.80 -3.36 -4.16
N LYS A 125 -16.55 -4.39 -4.55
CA LYS A 125 -17.85 -4.29 -5.24
C LYS A 125 -18.83 -3.29 -4.61
N ASN A 126 -18.84 -3.18 -3.28
CA ASN A 126 -19.74 -2.30 -2.52
C ASN A 126 -19.04 -1.05 -1.94
N VAL A 127 -17.81 -0.77 -2.38
CA VAL A 127 -16.96 0.31 -1.88
C VAL A 127 -16.69 1.32 -2.98
N CYS A 128 -16.08 0.88 -4.08
CA CYS A 128 -15.77 1.71 -5.24
C CYS A 128 -15.42 0.83 -6.44
N GLU A 129 -15.33 1.44 -7.63
CA GLU A 129 -14.76 0.75 -8.79
C GLU A 129 -13.29 0.40 -8.51
N PHE A 130 -12.92 -0.87 -8.70
CA PHE A 130 -11.55 -1.36 -8.55
C PHE A 130 -11.20 -2.21 -9.76
N HIS A 131 -10.15 -1.83 -10.49
CA HIS A 131 -9.80 -2.54 -11.70
C HIS A 131 -9.19 -3.90 -11.36
N LYS A 132 -9.76 -4.98 -11.93
CA LYS A 132 -9.31 -6.37 -11.71
C LYS A 132 -7.80 -6.63 -11.89
N LYS A 133 -7.10 -5.80 -12.67
CA LYS A 133 -5.67 -5.97 -12.99
C LYS A 133 -4.74 -5.24 -12.02
N THR A 134 -5.27 -4.41 -11.11
CA THR A 134 -4.46 -3.52 -10.26
C THR A 134 -3.40 -4.29 -9.46
N TRP A 135 -3.77 -5.39 -8.80
CA TRP A 135 -2.81 -6.22 -8.06
C TRP A 135 -1.69 -6.79 -8.94
N TYR A 136 -2.06 -7.23 -10.15
CA TYR A 136 -1.09 -7.75 -11.10
C TYR A 136 -0.14 -6.65 -11.57
N GLN A 137 -0.68 -5.47 -11.90
CA GLN A 137 0.14 -4.32 -12.30
C GLN A 137 1.10 -3.90 -11.20
N VAL A 138 0.65 -3.83 -9.94
CA VAL A 138 1.50 -3.48 -8.80
C VAL A 138 2.64 -4.49 -8.66
N TYR A 139 2.32 -5.79 -8.71
CA TYR A 139 3.34 -6.84 -8.59
C TYR A 139 4.41 -6.75 -9.69
N TYR A 140 4.02 -6.52 -10.95
CA TYR A 140 5.01 -6.38 -12.03
C TYR A 140 5.75 -5.04 -12.02
N GLN A 141 5.09 -3.98 -11.57
CA GLN A 141 5.74 -2.68 -11.39
C GLN A 141 6.82 -2.75 -10.31
N GLU A 142 6.60 -3.53 -9.26
CA GLU A 142 7.61 -3.85 -8.25
C GLU A 142 8.82 -4.55 -8.89
N LYS A 143 8.60 -5.58 -9.72
CA LYS A 143 9.69 -6.28 -10.43
C LYS A 143 10.46 -5.40 -11.40
N ILE A 144 9.78 -4.48 -12.07
CA ILE A 144 10.44 -3.47 -12.89
C ILE A 144 11.32 -2.59 -11.98
N SER A 145 10.79 -2.17 -10.83
CA SER A 145 11.49 -1.28 -9.91
C SER A 145 12.73 -1.93 -9.31
N ASP A 146 12.64 -3.18 -8.85
CA ASP A 146 13.78 -4.01 -8.40
C ASP A 146 14.87 -4.14 -9.48
N THR A 147 14.46 -4.34 -10.72
CA THR A 147 15.38 -4.49 -11.85
C THR A 147 16.07 -3.16 -12.15
N MET A 148 15.33 -2.05 -12.10
CA MET A 148 15.89 -0.72 -12.41
C MET A 148 16.75 -0.17 -11.27
N SER A 149 16.43 -0.45 -10.01
CA SER A 149 17.21 0.00 -8.85
C SER A 149 18.62 -0.60 -8.82
N SER A 150 18.78 -1.81 -9.37
CA SER A 150 20.07 -2.51 -9.49
C SER A 150 20.80 -2.30 -10.83
N GLN A 151 20.32 -1.37 -11.68
CA GLN A 151 20.83 -1.18 -13.05
C GLN A 151 22.35 -0.97 -13.12
N GLU A 152 22.90 -0.14 -12.26
CA GLU A 152 24.34 0.14 -12.21
C GLU A 152 25.19 -1.12 -11.96
N GLN A 153 24.61 -2.16 -11.35
CA GLN A 153 25.32 -3.41 -11.04
C GLN A 153 25.31 -4.39 -12.23
N TRP A 154 24.15 -4.61 -12.86
CA TRP A 154 24.03 -5.62 -13.92
C TRP A 154 24.38 -5.09 -15.32
N ARG A 155 24.15 -3.80 -15.59
CA ARG A 155 24.29 -3.22 -16.94
C ARG A 155 25.71 -3.37 -17.51
N PRO A 156 26.81 -3.05 -16.80
CA PRO A 156 28.15 -3.10 -17.39
C PRO A 156 28.59 -4.50 -17.85
N GLY A 157 28.05 -5.55 -17.24
CA GLY A 157 28.35 -6.94 -17.60
C GLY A 157 27.54 -7.44 -18.79
N ILE A 158 26.27 -7.04 -18.89
CA ILE A 158 25.36 -7.45 -19.96
C ILE A 158 25.61 -6.64 -21.24
N GLU A 159 25.87 -5.34 -21.13
CA GLU A 159 26.06 -4.45 -22.28
C GLU A 159 27.20 -4.92 -23.20
N LYS A 160 28.29 -5.46 -22.63
CA LYS A 160 29.41 -6.05 -23.39
C LYS A 160 29.03 -7.25 -24.26
N GLN A 161 27.92 -7.91 -23.94
CA GLN A 161 27.42 -9.09 -24.65
C GLN A 161 26.45 -8.70 -25.78
N VAL A 162 25.91 -7.48 -25.74
CA VAL A 162 25.00 -6.95 -26.74
C VAL A 162 25.80 -6.32 -27.87
N LYS A 163 25.54 -6.75 -29.11
CA LYS A 163 26.13 -6.16 -30.32
C LYS A 163 25.01 -5.61 -31.19
N ILE A 164 25.20 -4.41 -31.73
CA ILE A 164 24.28 -3.82 -32.69
C ILE A 164 24.91 -3.93 -34.08
N SER A 165 24.53 -4.96 -34.83
CA SER A 165 25.06 -5.21 -36.18
C SER A 165 24.54 -4.21 -37.22
N GLU A 166 23.32 -3.71 -37.07
CA GLU A 166 22.69 -2.80 -38.06
C GLU A 166 23.16 -1.34 -37.97
N LEU A 167 23.85 -0.94 -36.90
CA LEU A 167 24.45 0.41 -36.77
C LEU A 167 25.92 0.47 -37.20
N SER A 168 26.50 -0.66 -37.61
CA SER A 168 27.91 -0.72 -37.99
C SER A 168 28.19 -0.32 -39.45
N GLU A 169 27.15 0.05 -40.20
CA GLU A 169 27.20 0.45 -41.63
C GLU A 169 26.74 1.91 -41.89
N MET A 170 26.56 2.73 -40.85
CA MET A 170 26.38 4.19 -40.97
C MET A 170 27.64 4.94 -40.55
#